data_AF-A0A951PGG4-F1
#
_entry.id   AF-A0A951PGG4-F1
#
_cell.length_a   1.000
_cell.length_b   1.000
_cell.length_c   1.000
_cell.angle_alpha   90.00
_cell.angle_beta   90.00
_cell.angle_gamma   90.00
#
_symmetry.space_group_name_H-M   'P 1'
#
loop_
_entity.id
_entity.type
_entity.pdbx_description
1 polymer ?
#
loop_
_entity_poly.entity_id
_entity_poly.type
_entity_poly.pdbx_seq_one_letter_code
_entity_poly.pdbx_strand_id
1 'polypeptide(L)' 'MSQVDYMAMSYKELRRYFLKHREDKAAFQAYLARRRERSHPVITRVDDPDFDNKIQTAIRQQLAEHRS' A
#
# COMPACT_ATOMS: atom_id res chain seq x y z
N MET A 1 -28.98 8.21 -1.63
CA MET A 1 -27.66 8.15 -0.98
C MET A 1 -26.62 8.02 -2.07
N SER A 2 -25.60 8.89 -2.11
CA SER A 2 -24.55 8.78 -3.12
C SER A 2 -23.70 7.55 -2.82
N GLN A 3 -23.54 6.66 -3.80
CA GLN A 3 -22.72 5.47 -3.66
C GLN A 3 -21.25 5.88 -3.63
N VAL A 4 -20.50 5.43 -2.63
CA VAL A 4 -19.07 5.74 -2.52
C VAL A 4 -18.32 4.90 -3.55
N ASP A 5 -17.57 5.57 -4.44
CA ASP A 5 -16.71 4.89 -5.40
C ASP A 5 -15.32 4.65 -4.79
N TYR A 6 -15.10 3.42 -4.31
CA TYR A 6 -13.81 3.02 -3.76
C TYR A 6 -12.72 2.88 -4.83
N MET A 7 -13.07 2.67 -6.11
CA MET A 7 -12.11 2.49 -7.20
C MET A 7 -11.45 3.79 -7.60
N ALA A 8 -12.17 4.92 -7.46
CA ALA A 8 -11.63 6.25 -7.65
C ALA A 8 -10.62 6.68 -6.55
N MET A 9 -10.66 6.05 -5.36
CA MET A 9 -9.77 6.41 -4.25
C MET A 9 -8.37 5.83 -4.44
N SER A 10 -7.33 6.61 -4.15
CA SER A 10 -5.97 6.07 -3.98
C SER A 10 -5.90 5.09 -2.80
N TYR A 11 -4.83 4.29 -2.72
CA TYR A 11 -4.62 3.38 -1.59
C TYR A 11 -4.62 4.12 -0.24
N LYS A 12 -3.99 5.30 -0.17
CA LYS A 12 -3.92 6.11 1.06
C LYS A 12 -5.31 6.62 1.47
N GLU A 13 -6.11 7.07 0.51
CA GLU A 13 -7.48 7.55 0.73
C GLU A 13 -8.40 6.41 1.14
N LEU A 14 -8.38 5.28 0.44
CA LEU A 14 -9.18 4.11 0.76
C LEU A 14 -8.85 3.56 2.15
N ARG A 15 -7.56 3.52 2.52
CA ARG A 15 -7.12 3.15 3.88
C ARG A 15 -7.70 4.11 4.93
N ARG A 16 -7.61 5.42 4.69
CA ARG A 16 -8.12 6.44 5.62
C ARG A 16 -9.63 6.35 5.77
N TYR A 17 -10.34 6.16 4.65
CA TYR A 17 -11.78 6.00 4.61
C TYR A 17 -12.21 4.78 5.43
N PHE A 18 -11.66 3.59 5.11
CA PHE A 18 -11.98 2.36 5.84
C PHE A 18 -11.72 2.49 7.35
N LEU A 19 -10.61 3.11 7.76
CA LEU A 19 -10.30 3.29 9.20
C LEU A 19 -11.30 4.21 9.91
N LYS A 20 -11.93 5.14 9.19
CA LYS A 20 -12.96 6.04 9.69
C LYS A 20 -14.37 5.41 9.65
N HIS A 21 -14.60 4.48 8.73
CA HIS A 21 -15.88 3.80 8.48
C HIS A 21 -15.73 2.28 8.68
N ARG A 22 -15.45 1.86 9.92
CA ARG A 22 -15.10 0.45 10.23
C ARG A 22 -16.29 -0.50 10.08
N GLU A 23 -17.50 0.03 10.15
CA GLU A 23 -18.77 -0.64 9.92
C GLU A 23 -19.04 -0.92 8.43
N ASP A 24 -18.40 -0.18 7.54
CA ASP A 24 -18.53 -0.33 6.10
C ASP A 24 -17.71 -1.55 5.62
N LYS A 25 -18.38 -2.69 5.55
CA LYS A 25 -17.80 -3.94 5.06
C LYS A 25 -17.35 -3.84 3.60
N ALA A 26 -18.02 -3.03 2.77
CA ALA A 26 -17.64 -2.87 1.37
C ALA A 26 -16.30 -2.10 1.27
N ALA A 27 -16.12 -1.04 2.05
CA ALA A 27 -14.85 -0.34 2.16
C ALA A 27 -13.73 -1.25 2.66
N PHE A 28 -14.01 -2.13 3.64
CA PHE A 28 -13.02 -3.10 4.11
C PHE A 28 -12.59 -4.09 3.01
N GLN A 29 -13.54 -4.65 2.26
CA GLN A 29 -13.23 -5.57 1.16
C GLN A 29 -12.46 -4.88 0.03
N ALA A 30 -12.86 -3.66 -0.34
CA ALA A 30 -12.14 -2.87 -1.33
C ALA A 30 -10.68 -2.60 -0.89
N TYR A 31 -10.47 -2.25 0.38
CA TYR A 31 -9.13 -2.05 0.94
C TYR A 31 -8.29 -3.35 0.89
N LEU A 32 -8.88 -4.50 1.25
CA LEU A 32 -8.18 -5.79 1.19
C LEU A 32 -7.80 -6.19 -0.24
N ALA A 33 -8.70 -5.99 -1.21
CA ALA A 33 -8.42 -6.25 -2.62
C ALA A 33 -7.24 -5.39 -3.12
N ARG A 34 -7.29 -4.08 -2.88
CA ARG A 34 -6.21 -3.15 -3.24
C ARG A 34 -4.89 -3.51 -2.57
N ARG A 35 -4.94 -3.95 -1.31
CA ARG A 35 -3.76 -4.38 -0.55
C ARG A 35 -3.14 -5.65 -1.14
N ARG A 36 -3.94 -6.57 -1.69
CA ARG A 36 -3.45 -7.79 -2.35
C ARG A 36 -2.83 -7.51 -3.71
N GLU A 37 -3.41 -6.58 -4.48
CA GLU A 37 -2.82 -6.10 -5.75
C GLU A 37 -1.45 -5.47 -5.52
N ARG A 38 -1.28 -4.79 -4.37
CA ARG A 38 -0.01 -4.26 -3.93
C ARG A 38 0.87 -5.35 -3.32
N SER A 39 1.25 -6.33 -4.14
CA SER A 39 2.35 -7.24 -3.83
C SER A 39 3.59 -6.39 -3.52
N HIS A 40 4.09 -6.45 -2.29
CA HIS A 40 5.37 -5.82 -1.99
C HIS A 40 6.44 -6.64 -2.71
N PRO A 41 7.19 -6.05 -3.66
CA PRO A 41 8.26 -6.78 -4.32
C PRO A 41 9.27 -7.22 -3.24
N VAL A 42 9.75 -8.46 -3.35
CA VAL A 42 10.85 -8.95 -2.52
C VAL A 42 12.08 -8.13 -2.89
N ILE A 43 12.58 -7.32 -1.95
CA ILE A 43 13.70 -6.41 -2.18
C ILE A 43 15.01 -7.19 -2.36
N THR A 44 15.24 -8.19 -1.51
CA THR A 44 16.45 -9.03 -1.50
C THR A 44 16.24 -10.29 -0.66
N ARG A 45 17.18 -11.25 -0.69
CA ARG A 45 17.23 -12.49 0.10
C ARG A 45 18.49 -12.51 0.96
N VAL A 46 18.49 -13.27 2.06
CA VAL A 46 19.60 -13.29 3.04
C VAL A 46 20.95 -13.71 2.42
N ASP A 47 20.93 -14.50 1.35
CA ASP A 47 22.07 -15.01 0.61
C ASP A 47 22.54 -14.09 -0.53
N ASP A 48 21.92 -12.92 -0.70
CA ASP A 48 22.26 -11.95 -1.73
C ASP A 48 23.55 -11.18 -1.37
N PRO A 49 24.62 -11.24 -2.20
CA PRO A 49 25.86 -10.51 -1.94
C PRO A 49 25.66 -8.99 -1.84
N ASP A 50 24.61 -8.45 -2.46
CA ASP A 50 24.27 -7.03 -2.44
C ASP A 50 23.16 -6.68 -1.43
N PHE A 51 22.89 -7.56 -0.45
CA PHE A 51 21.81 -7.42 0.51
C PHE A 51 21.69 -5.99 1.08
N ASP A 52 22.77 -5.49 1.68
CA ASP A 52 22.78 -4.17 2.33
C ASP A 52 22.52 -3.04 1.33
N ASN A 53 23.14 -3.10 0.15
CA ASN A 53 22.97 -2.09 -0.90
C ASN A 53 21.53 -2.02 -1.42
N LYS A 54 20.90 -3.19 -1.62
CA LYS A 54 19.50 -3.29 -2.06
C LYS A 54 18.54 -2.77 -1.00
N ILE A 55 18.78 -3.07 0.28
CA ILE A 55 18.00 -2.51 1.39
C ILE A 55 18.11 -0.99 1.43
N GLN A 56 19.33 -0.43 1.37
CA GLN A 56 19.53 1.02 1.40
C GLN A 56 18.85 1.72 0.23
N THR A 57 18.94 1.16 -0.97
CA THR A 57 18.29 1.70 -2.16
C THR A 57 16.78 1.70 -2.03
N ALA A 58 16.18 0.60 -1.57
CA ALA A 58 14.74 0.50 -1.37
C ALA A 58 14.22 1.50 -0.31
N ILE A 59 14.97 1.69 0.79
CA ILE A 59 14.63 2.71 1.80
C ILE A 59 14.63 4.10 1.19
N ARG A 60 15.65 4.47 0.41
CA ARG A 60 15.74 5.78 -0.25
C ARG A 60 14.60 6.00 -1.23
N GLN A 61 14.25 4.99 -2.02
CA GLN A 61 13.13 5.04 -2.95
C GLN A 61 11.80 5.26 -2.21
N GLN A 62 11.54 4.49 -1.14
CA GLN A 62 10.35 4.66 -0.31
C GLN A 62 10.24 6.07 0.28
N LEU A 63 11.36 6.64 0.76
CA LEU A 63 11.39 8.00 1.30
C LEU A 63 11.08 9.06 0.24
N ALA A 64 11.54 8.88 -1.00
CA ALA A 64 11.23 9.78 -2.12
C ALA A 64 9.74 9.70 -2.53
N GLU A 65 9.18 8.48 -2.62
CA GLU A 65 7.75 8.24 -2.92
C GLU A 65 6.81 8.77 -1.81
N HIS A 66 7.32 8.94 -0.58
CA HIS A 66 6.56 9.53 0.51
C HIS A 66 6.60 11.06 0.54
N ARG A 67 7.60 11.69 -0.09
CA ARG A 67 7.77 13.15 -0.17
C ARG A 67 7.09 13.78 -1.39
N SER A 68 6.75 12.97 -2.39
CA SER A 68 5.97 13.34 -3.58
C SER A 68 4.47 13.14 -3.35
#